data_AF-A0A4U9TWY7-F1
#
_entry.id   AF-A0A4U9TWY7-F1
#
_cell.length_a   1.000
_cell.length_b   1.000
_cell.length_c   1.000
_cell.angle_alpha   90.00
_cell.angle_beta   90.00
_cell.angle_gamma   90.00
#
_symmetry.space_group_name_H-M   'P 1'
#
loop_
_entity.id
_entity.type
_entity.pdbx_description
1 polymer ?
#
loop_
_entity_poly.entity_id
_entity_poly.type
_entity_poly.pdbx_seq_one_letter_code
_entity_poly.pdbx_strand_id
1 'polypeptide(L)'
;MNDLEWIKQAIIAVRNIRAEMNIAPSKQLEVLLRNANGDAQRRVQENQSFIERLARLSSITLLPAGEKGPVSVTKLVDGAELLIPMAGFIDKDAEIARLSKEMGKLDGEIASIEGKLSNEGFVARAPEAVVAKERERLAACKEGKLKLQEQQATIAAL
;
A
#
# COMPACT_ATOMS: atom_id res chain seq x y z
N MET A 1 -25.85 -8.81 13.84
CA MET A 1 -25.22 -7.62 14.48
C MET A 1 -26.26 -6.50 14.55
N ASN A 2 -26.27 -5.65 15.58
CA ASN A 2 -27.18 -4.49 15.60
C ASN A 2 -26.58 -3.31 14.82
N ASP A 3 -27.41 -2.32 14.47
CA ASP A 3 -27.00 -1.23 13.56
C ASP A 3 -25.91 -0.34 14.17
N LEU A 4 -26.03 -0.01 15.46
CA LEU A 4 -25.06 0.84 16.15
C LEU A 4 -23.66 0.19 16.19
N GLU A 5 -23.58 -1.11 16.47
CA GLU A 5 -22.31 -1.81 16.55
C GLU A 5 -21.66 -1.93 15.16
N TRP A 6 -22.47 -2.13 14.12
CA TRP A 6 -21.99 -2.12 12.73
C TRP A 6 -21.39 -0.76 12.36
N ILE A 7 -22.09 0.33 12.69
CA ILE A 7 -21.64 1.70 12.43
C ILE A 7 -20.32 1.98 13.15
N LYS A 8 -20.17 1.54 14.42
CA LYS A 8 -18.90 1.65 15.15
C LYS A 8 -17.79 0.90 14.42
N GLN A 9 -18.03 -0.33 13.98
CA GLN A 9 -17.04 -1.12 13.24
C GLN A 9 -16.60 -0.42 11.95
N ALA A 10 -17.53 0.13 11.18
CA ALA A 10 -17.21 0.88 9.96
C ALA A 10 -16.36 2.13 10.27
N ILE A 11 -16.71 2.90 11.31
CA ILE A 11 -15.94 4.08 11.71
C ILE A 11 -14.53 3.70 12.20
N ILE A 12 -14.41 2.63 12.98
CA ILE A 12 -13.12 2.12 13.46
C ILE A 12 -12.27 1.64 12.27
N ALA A 13 -12.87 0.94 11.31
CA ALA A 13 -12.16 0.50 10.09
C ALA A 13 -11.57 1.70 9.34
N VAL A 14 -12.34 2.78 9.15
CA VAL A 14 -11.83 4.01 8.51
C VAL A 14 -10.69 4.63 9.33
N ARG A 15 -10.84 4.73 10.65
CA ARG A 15 -9.80 5.33 11.52
C ARG A 15 -8.51 4.51 11.54
N ASN A 16 -8.61 3.18 11.49
CA ASN A 16 -7.47 2.29 11.41
C ASN A 16 -6.73 2.45 10.08
N ILE A 17 -7.45 2.47 8.95
CA ILE A 17 -6.84 2.73 7.64
C ILE A 17 -6.12 4.08 7.64
N ARG A 18 -6.74 5.12 8.21
CA ARG A 18 -6.14 6.45 8.33
C ARG A 18 -4.80 6.40 9.07
N ALA A 19 -4.73 5.68 10.19
CA ALA A 19 -3.51 5.52 10.98
C ALA A 19 -2.45 4.68 10.25
N GLU A 20 -2.85 3.53 9.68
CA GLU A 20 -1.98 2.64 8.90
C GLU A 20 -1.33 3.37 7.72
N MET A 21 -2.09 4.26 7.06
CA MET A 21 -1.63 5.03 5.88
C MET A 21 -1.05 6.40 6.25
N ASN A 22 -0.86 6.71 7.54
CA ASN A 22 -0.35 8.00 8.04
C ASN A 22 -1.09 9.23 7.47
N ILE A 23 -2.41 9.14 7.29
CA ILE A 23 -3.23 10.22 6.74
C ILE A 23 -3.63 11.19 7.85
N ALA A 24 -3.41 12.48 7.63
CA ALA A 24 -3.73 13.53 8.60
C ALA A 24 -5.20 13.45 9.10
N PRO A 25 -5.47 13.57 10.42
CA PRO A 25 -6.83 13.50 10.97
C PRO A 25 -7.82 14.52 10.41
N SER A 26 -7.33 15.66 9.95
CA SER A 26 -8.13 16.75 9.37
C SER A 26 -8.60 16.49 7.93
N LYS A 27 -7.95 15.57 7.21
CA LYS A 27 -8.23 15.31 5.80
C LYS A 27 -9.52 14.51 5.65
N GLN A 28 -10.44 14.97 4.80
CA GLN A 28 -11.64 14.21 4.46
C GLN A 28 -11.29 13.05 3.52
N LEU A 29 -11.93 11.89 3.75
CA LEU A 29 -11.76 10.69 2.93
C LEU A 29 -13.04 10.36 2.16
N GLU A 30 -12.88 9.83 0.96
CA GLU A 30 -13.96 9.18 0.23
C GLU A 30 -13.99 7.70 0.60
N VAL A 31 -15.18 7.16 0.84
CA VAL A 31 -15.37 5.73 1.11
C VAL A 31 -16.27 5.14 0.05
N LEU A 32 -15.88 3.97 -0.46
CA LEU A 32 -16.70 3.15 -1.34
C LEU A 32 -17.10 1.86 -0.59
N LEU A 33 -18.36 1.45 -0.69
CA LEU A 33 -18.82 0.15 -0.21
C LEU A 33 -19.01 -0.81 -1.38
N ARG A 34 -18.24 -1.90 -1.41
CA ARG A 34 -18.38 -2.98 -2.39
C ARG A 34 -19.08 -4.18 -1.77
N ASN A 35 -19.81 -4.94 -2.59
CA ASN A 35 -20.50 -6.18 -2.16
C ASN A 35 -21.39 -5.97 -0.92
N ALA A 36 -22.00 -4.78 -0.80
CA ALA A 36 -22.84 -4.43 0.33
C ALA A 36 -24.19 -5.16 0.24
N ASN A 37 -24.53 -5.95 1.25
CA ASN A 37 -25.85 -6.57 1.37
C ASN A 37 -26.93 -5.53 1.76
N GLY A 38 -28.20 -5.92 1.75
CA GLY A 38 -29.32 -5.00 2.03
C GLY A 38 -29.24 -4.31 3.40
N ASP A 39 -28.76 -5.02 4.43
CA ASP A 39 -28.59 -4.43 5.76
C ASP A 39 -27.47 -3.39 5.80
N ALA A 40 -26.32 -3.68 5.19
CA ALA A 40 -25.21 -2.72 5.11
C ALA A 40 -25.60 -1.48 4.31
N GLN A 41 -26.31 -1.65 3.19
CA GLN A 41 -26.86 -0.55 2.40
C GLN A 41 -27.80 0.32 3.22
N ARG A 42 -28.79 -0.30 3.89
CA ARG A 42 -29.76 0.40 4.75
C ARG A 42 -29.06 1.16 5.87
N ARG A 43 -28.12 0.52 6.58
CA ARG A 43 -27.36 1.12 7.69
C ARG A 43 -26.61 2.36 7.25
N VAL A 44 -25.94 2.31 6.09
CA VAL A 44 -25.23 3.47 5.53
C VAL A 44 -26.21 4.57 5.15
N GLN A 45 -27.28 4.26 4.42
CA GLN A 45 -28.24 5.26 3.95
C GLN A 45 -28.96 5.97 5.11
N GLU A 46 -29.39 5.24 6.13
CA GLU A 46 -30.10 5.79 7.29
C GLU A 46 -29.18 6.62 8.22
N ASN A 47 -27.87 6.40 8.16
CA ASN A 47 -26.90 6.99 9.11
C ASN A 47 -25.76 7.76 8.44
N GLN A 48 -25.90 8.08 7.15
CA GLN A 48 -24.81 8.62 6.32
C GLN A 48 -24.13 9.84 6.95
N SER A 49 -24.90 10.88 7.27
CA SER A 49 -24.36 12.13 7.84
C SER A 49 -23.64 11.92 9.17
N PHE A 50 -24.08 10.93 9.96
CA PHE A 50 -23.45 10.58 11.23
C PHE A 50 -22.10 9.88 11.02
N ILE A 51 -22.07 8.90 10.12
CA ILE A 51 -20.84 8.18 9.74
C ILE A 51 -19.83 9.16 9.15
N GLU A 52 -20.24 9.99 8.19
CA GLU A 52 -19.38 10.97 7.53
C GLU A 52 -18.74 11.93 8.53
N ARG A 53 -19.52 12.43 9.49
CA ARG A 53 -19.01 13.35 10.51
C ARG A 53 -18.02 12.69 11.47
N LEU A 54 -18.32 11.47 11.94
CA LEU A 54 -17.47 10.78 12.92
C LEU A 54 -16.22 10.16 12.33
N ALA A 55 -16.26 9.75 11.06
CA ALA A 55 -15.11 9.18 10.35
C ALA A 55 -14.33 10.22 9.51
N ARG A 56 -14.79 11.48 9.48
CA ARG A 56 -14.25 12.56 8.64
C ARG A 56 -14.20 12.17 7.18
N LEU A 57 -15.38 11.91 6.62
CA LEU A 57 -15.55 11.57 5.22
C LEU A 57 -16.06 12.78 4.42
N SER A 58 -15.76 12.80 3.13
CA SER A 58 -16.41 13.67 2.13
C SER A 58 -17.61 13.00 1.50
N SER A 59 -17.60 11.66 1.37
CA SER A 59 -18.70 10.89 0.81
C SER A 59 -18.64 9.41 1.21
N ILE A 60 -19.79 8.75 1.15
CA ILE A 60 -19.92 7.29 1.16
C ILE A 60 -20.70 6.87 -0.09
N THR A 61 -20.06 6.10 -0.97
CA THR A 61 -20.67 5.65 -2.23
C THR A 61 -20.83 4.14 -2.25
N LEU A 62 -22.03 3.67 -2.58
CA LEU A 62 -22.30 2.26 -2.80
C LEU A 62 -21.89 1.89 -4.24
N LEU A 63 -20.98 0.93 -4.38
CA LEU A 63 -20.58 0.44 -5.70
C LEU A 63 -21.65 -0.51 -6.26
N PRO A 64 -21.93 -0.43 -7.57
CA PRO A 64 -22.77 -1.42 -8.26
C PRO A 64 -22.23 -2.85 -8.10
N ALA A 65 -23.14 -3.82 -8.16
CA ALA A 65 -22.78 -5.23 -8.02
C ALA A 65 -21.76 -5.65 -9.09
N GLY A 66 -20.66 -6.28 -8.68
CA GLY A 66 -19.60 -6.75 -9.57
C GLY A 66 -18.53 -5.70 -9.92
N GLU A 67 -18.71 -4.43 -9.55
CA GLU A 67 -17.66 -3.44 -9.71
C GLU A 67 -16.53 -3.62 -8.69
N LYS A 68 -15.29 -3.58 -9.17
CA LYS A 68 -14.12 -3.67 -8.30
C LYS A 68 -13.81 -2.34 -7.61
N GLY A 69 -14.14 -1.21 -8.22
CA GLY A 69 -13.68 0.11 -7.77
C GLY A 69 -12.19 0.36 -8.09
N PRO A 70 -11.69 1.57 -7.81
CA PRO A 70 -10.29 1.95 -8.01
C PRO A 70 -9.35 1.24 -7.02
N VAL A 71 -8.05 1.39 -7.23
CA VAL A 71 -7.05 0.87 -6.28
C VAL A 71 -7.23 1.52 -4.92
N SER A 72 -7.55 0.69 -3.93
CA SER A 72 -8.04 1.13 -2.62
C SER A 72 -7.46 0.27 -1.52
N VAL A 73 -7.28 0.86 -0.33
CA VAL A 73 -7.14 0.05 0.88
C VAL A 73 -8.51 -0.52 1.21
N THR A 74 -8.59 -1.84 1.39
CA THR A 74 -9.84 -2.55 1.64
C THR A 74 -9.86 -3.12 3.05
N LYS A 75 -10.97 -2.92 3.79
CA LYS A 75 -11.25 -3.63 5.04
C LYS A 75 -12.62 -4.30 4.95
N LEU A 76 -12.73 -5.50 5.51
CA LEU A 76 -14.00 -6.21 5.59
C LEU A 76 -14.80 -5.68 6.78
N VAL A 77 -16.09 -5.44 6.55
CA VAL A 77 -17.10 -5.18 7.58
C VAL A 77 -18.25 -6.16 7.38
N ASP A 78 -19.08 -6.36 8.40
CA ASP A 78 -20.19 -7.34 8.31
C ASP A 78 -21.13 -7.00 7.13
N GLY A 79 -21.18 -7.88 6.12
CA GLY A 79 -22.03 -7.69 4.94
C GLY A 79 -21.56 -6.66 3.92
N ALA A 80 -20.31 -6.14 3.99
CA ALA A 80 -19.75 -5.29 2.94
C ALA A 80 -18.21 -5.23 2.98
N GLU A 81 -17.62 -4.71 1.91
CA GLU A 81 -16.21 -4.37 1.85
C GLU A 81 -16.09 -2.84 1.82
N LEU A 82 -15.32 -2.28 2.74
CA LEU A 82 -15.06 -0.85 2.84
C LEU A 82 -13.75 -0.53 2.13
N LEU A 83 -13.83 0.32 1.11
CA LEU A 83 -12.71 0.72 0.26
C LEU A 83 -12.44 2.21 0.47
N ILE A 84 -11.18 2.57 0.68
CA ILE A 84 -10.70 3.96 0.64
C ILE A 84 -9.78 4.08 -0.57
N PRO A 85 -10.18 4.79 -1.65
CA PRO A 85 -9.36 5.00 -2.83
C PRO A 85 -8.02 5.59 -2.43
N MET A 86 -6.91 5.05 -2.93
CA MET A 86 -5.57 5.56 -2.58
C MET A 86 -5.20 6.85 -3.31
N ALA A 87 -5.92 7.14 -4.40
CA ALA A 87 -5.78 8.36 -5.18
C ALA A 87 -6.00 9.58 -4.28
N GLY A 88 -4.95 10.39 -4.14
CA GLY A 88 -4.96 11.61 -3.32
C GLY A 88 -4.42 11.45 -1.90
N PHE A 89 -4.13 10.24 -1.40
CA PHE A 89 -3.55 10.04 -0.05
C PHE A 89 -2.07 9.66 -0.05
N ILE A 90 -1.60 8.99 -1.10
CA ILE A 90 -0.17 8.83 -1.33
C ILE A 90 0.37 10.12 -1.92
N ASP A 91 1.34 10.73 -1.24
CA ASP A 91 2.25 11.69 -1.87
C ASP A 91 3.14 10.90 -2.82
N LYS A 92 2.67 10.77 -4.07
CA LYS A 92 3.32 9.96 -5.09
C LYS A 92 4.75 10.41 -5.30
N ASP A 93 4.98 11.71 -5.29
CA ASP A 93 6.31 12.29 -5.49
C ASP A 93 7.23 11.94 -4.31
N ALA A 94 6.76 12.08 -3.07
CA ALA A 94 7.55 11.72 -1.89
C ALA A 94 7.85 10.21 -1.83
N GLU A 95 6.88 9.37 -2.16
CA GLU A 95 7.04 7.92 -2.11
C GLU A 95 7.91 7.40 -3.27
N ILE A 96 7.74 7.92 -4.48
CA ILE A 96 8.63 7.66 -5.62
C ILE A 96 10.06 8.12 -5.29
N ALA A 97 10.22 9.28 -4.64
CA ALA A 97 11.53 9.78 -4.22
C ALA A 97 12.18 8.89 -3.15
N ARG A 98 11.40 8.41 -2.16
CA ARG A 98 11.87 7.47 -1.14
C ARG A 98 12.34 6.15 -1.78
N LEU A 99 11.52 5.56 -2.65
CA LEU A 99 11.84 4.32 -3.34
C LEU A 99 13.06 4.48 -4.27
N SER A 100 13.14 5.61 -4.99
CA SER A 100 14.31 5.92 -5.83
C SER A 100 15.60 6.02 -5.01
N LYS A 101 15.52 6.59 -3.80
CA LYS A 101 16.66 6.68 -2.88
C LYS A 101 17.09 5.30 -2.36
N GLU A 102 16.14 4.42 -2.05
CA GLU A 102 16.44 3.04 -1.63
C GLU A 102 17.03 2.22 -2.77
N MET A 103 16.48 2.33 -3.98
CA MET A 103 17.06 1.74 -5.17
C MET A 103 18.47 2.24 -5.45
N GLY A 104 18.74 3.54 -5.27
CA GLY A 104 20.08 4.12 -5.42
C GLY A 104 21.11 3.56 -4.44
N LYS A 105 20.70 3.19 -3.21
CA LYS A 105 21.58 2.50 -2.26
C LYS A 105 21.92 1.10 -2.75
N LEU A 106 20.91 0.34 -3.19
CA LEU A 106 21.11 -1.00 -3.76
C LEU A 106 21.99 -0.94 -5.02
N ASP A 107 21.85 0.09 -5.85
CA ASP A 107 22.71 0.30 -7.02
C ASP A 107 24.17 0.53 -6.66
N GLY A 108 24.44 1.32 -5.61
CA GLY A 108 25.79 1.48 -5.08
C GLY A 108 26.39 0.15 -4.58
N GLU A 109 25.59 -0.66 -3.88
CA GLU A 109 26.03 -1.98 -3.42
C GLU A 109 26.27 -2.96 -4.58
N ILE A 110 25.36 -3.01 -5.55
CA ILE A 110 25.49 -3.82 -6.76
C ILE A 110 26.77 -3.45 -7.51
N ALA A 111 26.99 -2.16 -7.77
CA ALA A 111 28.17 -1.67 -8.48
C ALA A 111 29.48 -2.04 -7.74
N SER A 112 29.48 -1.96 -6.40
CA SER A 112 30.64 -2.36 -5.60
C SER A 112 30.94 -3.85 -5.72
N ILE A 113 29.92 -4.70 -5.66
CA ILE A 113 30.06 -6.16 -5.74
C ILE A 113 30.45 -6.58 -7.17
N GLU A 114 29.82 -6.01 -8.19
CA GLU A 114 30.17 -6.27 -9.59
C GLU A 114 31.60 -5.80 -9.91
N GLY A 115 32.04 -4.67 -9.36
CA GLY A 115 33.42 -4.21 -9.47
C GLY A 115 34.44 -5.21 -8.87
N LYS A 116 34.11 -5.85 -7.74
CA LYS A 116 34.96 -6.89 -7.16
C LYS A 116 34.95 -8.17 -8.00
N LEU A 117 33.77 -8.60 -8.46
CA LEU A 117 33.59 -9.84 -9.22
C LEU A 117 34.10 -9.75 -10.66
N SER A 118 34.20 -8.55 -11.23
CA SER A 118 34.81 -8.29 -12.55
C SER A 118 36.33 -8.17 -12.50
N ASN A 119 36.91 -7.97 -11.31
CA ASN A 119 38.35 -7.96 -11.14
C ASN A 119 38.89 -9.40 -11.15
N GLU A 120 39.47 -9.81 -12.27
CA GLU A 120 40.06 -11.14 -12.47
C GLU A 120 41.11 -11.47 -11.38
N GLY A 121 41.86 -10.48 -10.90
CA GLY A 121 42.82 -10.66 -9.82
C GLY A 121 42.17 -10.97 -8.46
N PHE A 122 40.97 -10.45 -8.21
CA PHE A 122 40.18 -10.79 -7.03
C PHE A 122 39.58 -12.19 -7.17
N VAL A 123 38.99 -12.51 -8.33
CA VAL A 123 38.38 -13.82 -8.59
C VAL A 123 39.40 -14.95 -8.55
N ALA A 124 40.61 -14.72 -9.08
CA ALA A 124 41.67 -15.73 -9.11
C ALA A 124 42.39 -15.93 -7.77
N ARG A 125 42.35 -14.95 -6.85
CA ARG A 125 43.09 -15.00 -5.57
C ARG A 125 42.19 -15.16 -4.34
N ALA A 126 40.93 -14.77 -4.43
CA ALA A 126 39.99 -14.90 -3.31
C ALA A 126 39.54 -16.36 -3.15
N PRO A 127 39.33 -16.83 -1.91
CA PRO A 127 38.75 -18.14 -1.68
C PRO A 127 37.38 -18.29 -2.36
N GLU A 128 37.11 -19.47 -2.91
CA GLU A 128 35.85 -19.76 -3.62
C GLU A 128 34.61 -19.44 -2.77
N ALA A 129 34.65 -19.73 -1.46
CA ALA A 129 33.58 -19.38 -0.52
C ALA A 129 33.31 -17.87 -0.45
N VAL A 130 34.33 -17.02 -0.60
CA VAL A 130 34.17 -15.56 -0.61
C VAL A 130 33.55 -15.10 -1.93
N VAL A 131 33.99 -15.65 -3.05
CA VAL A 131 33.43 -15.35 -4.38
C VAL A 131 31.96 -15.79 -4.47
N ALA A 132 31.63 -16.99 -3.96
CA ALA A 132 30.27 -17.49 -3.91
C ALA A 132 29.36 -16.60 -3.06
N LYS A 133 29.84 -16.18 -1.88
CA LYS A 133 29.10 -15.27 -0.99
C LYS A 133 28.85 -13.90 -1.62
N GLU A 134 29.83 -13.33 -2.33
CA GLU A 134 29.62 -12.06 -3.05
C GLU A 134 28.63 -12.22 -4.22
N ARG A 135 28.63 -13.37 -4.93
CA ARG A 135 27.63 -13.66 -5.97
C ARG A 135 26.21 -13.83 -5.41
N GLU A 136 26.08 -14.52 -4.28
CA GLU A 136 24.80 -14.66 -3.58
C GLU A 136 24.28 -13.29 -3.12
N ARG A 137 25.15 -12.47 -2.53
CA ARG A 137 24.82 -11.10 -2.14
C ARG A 137 24.39 -10.26 -3.34
N LEU A 138 25.07 -10.38 -4.48
CA LEU A 138 24.68 -9.71 -5.72
C LEU A 138 23.26 -10.10 -6.16
N ALA A 139 22.94 -11.39 -6.13
CA ALA A 139 21.62 -11.89 -6.50
C ALA A 139 20.53 -11.34 -5.56
N ALA A 140 20.77 -11.37 -4.24
CA ALA A 140 19.83 -10.84 -3.25
C ALA A 140 19.60 -9.33 -3.42
N CYS A 141 20.65 -8.54 -3.67
CA CYS A 141 20.52 -7.11 -3.94
C CYS A 141 19.71 -6.84 -5.22
N LYS A 142 19.94 -7.62 -6.30
CA LYS A 142 19.20 -7.49 -7.56
C LYS A 142 17.71 -7.84 -7.39
N GLU A 143 17.41 -8.92 -6.67
CA GLU A 143 16.03 -9.30 -6.37
C GLU A 143 15.32 -8.23 -5.52
N GLY A 144 15.99 -7.71 -4.49
CA GLY A 144 15.48 -6.62 -3.66
C GLY A 144 15.18 -5.37 -4.49
N LYS A 145 16.08 -4.99 -5.41
CA LYS A 145 15.88 -3.85 -6.31
C LYS A 145 14.66 -4.06 -7.21
N LEU A 146 14.48 -5.26 -7.75
CA LEU A 146 13.38 -5.58 -8.66
C LEU A 146 12.03 -5.44 -7.96
N LYS A 147 11.91 -5.91 -6.71
CA LYS A 147 10.71 -5.72 -5.88
C LYS A 147 10.39 -4.24 -5.64
N LEU A 148 11.41 -3.41 -5.38
CA LEU A 148 11.22 -1.97 -5.23
C LEU A 148 10.77 -1.29 -6.53
N GLN A 149 11.26 -1.75 -7.69
CA GLN A 149 10.83 -1.26 -9.00
C GLN A 149 9.36 -1.59 -9.29
N GLU A 150 8.92 -2.82 -8.99
CA GLU A 150 7.52 -3.22 -9.12
C GLU A 150 6.60 -2.40 -8.21
N GLN A 151 7.04 -2.15 -6.98
CA GLN A 151 6.33 -1.29 -6.04
C GLN A 151 6.24 0.15 -6.56
N GLN A 152 7.34 0.71 -7.08
CA GLN A 152 7.36 2.05 -7.66
C GLN A 152 6.43 2.16 -8.88
N ALA A 153 6.41 1.15 -9.76
CA ALA A 153 5.51 1.11 -10.91
C ALA A 153 4.03 1.07 -10.49
N THR A 154 3.73 0.29 -9.45
CA THR A 154 2.37 0.23 -8.88
C THR A 154 1.94 1.60 -8.36
N ILE A 155 2.81 2.30 -7.64
CA ILE A 155 2.53 3.63 -7.06
C ILE A 155 2.43 4.71 -8.16
N ALA A 156 3.24 4.63 -9.19
CA ALA A 156 3.18 5.53 -10.34
C ALA A 156 1.89 5.36 -11.17
N ALA A 157 1.27 4.17 -11.13
CA ALA A 157 0.02 3.86 -11.82
C ALA A 157 -1.25 4.18 -11.00
N LEU A 158 -1.11 4.54 -9.71
CA LEU A 158 -2.18 5.16 -8.91
C LEU A 158 -2.49 6.56 -9.41
#